data_AF-A0A5C6XMT5-F1
#
_entry.id   AF-A0A5C6XMT5-F1
#
_cell.length_a   1.000
_cell.length_b   1.000
_cell.length_c   1.000
_cell.angle_alpha   90.00
_cell.angle_beta   90.00
_cell.angle_gamma   90.00
#
_symmetry.space_group_name_H-M   'P 1'
#
loop_
_entity.id
_entity.type
_entity.pdbx_description
1 polymer ?
#
loop_
_entity_poly.entity_id
_entity_poly.type
_entity_poly.pdbx_seq_one_letter_code
_entity_poly.pdbx_strand_id
1 'polypeptide(L)'
;MHYQFFPFHFSLKTISWNEISKAGVRTYLPISEFGGWGLRGGFFFNKGKEKAVNVSGDIGIQLILKNGEKLLIGTQKKQEAAHVLKTYKNKIV
;
A
#
# COMPACT_ATOMS: atom_id res chain seq x y z
N MET A 1 0.33 -7.96 8.07
CA MET A 1 -0.15 -7.79 6.67
C MET A 1 0.85 -8.43 5.74
N HIS A 2 0.39 -9.31 4.85
CA HIS A 2 1.25 -10.04 3.92
C HIS A 2 0.86 -9.69 2.49
N TYR A 3 1.84 -9.51 1.60
CA TYR A 3 1.58 -9.21 0.19
C TYR A 3 2.70 -9.74 -0.70
N GLN A 4 2.36 -10.08 -1.94
CA GLN A 4 3.30 -10.53 -2.96
C GLN A 4 2.83 -10.01 -4.31
N PHE A 5 3.77 -9.57 -5.15
CA PHE A 5 3.50 -9.11 -6.51
C PHE A 5 4.33 -9.96 -7.46
N PHE A 6 3.80 -11.13 -7.83
CA PHE A 6 4.47 -12.06 -8.74
C PHE A 6 4.43 -11.52 -10.17
N PRO A 7 5.49 -11.65 -10.98
CA PRO A 7 6.75 -12.37 -10.74
C PRO A 7 7.87 -11.56 -10.06
N PHE A 8 7.62 -10.32 -9.62
CA PHE A 8 8.65 -9.41 -9.12
C PHE A 8 9.04 -9.64 -7.65
N HIS A 9 8.12 -10.18 -6.84
CA HIS A 9 8.41 -10.63 -5.49
C HIS A 9 8.61 -12.15 -5.48
N PHE A 10 9.86 -12.60 -5.35
CA PHE A 10 10.21 -14.02 -5.21
C PHE A 10 9.84 -14.61 -3.84
N SER A 11 9.50 -13.77 -2.86
CA SER A 11 9.00 -14.19 -1.54
C SER A 11 7.90 -13.26 -1.04
N LEU A 12 7.04 -13.80 -0.15
CA LEU A 12 5.97 -13.06 0.50
C LEU A 12 6.57 -11.96 1.39
N LYS A 13 6.16 -10.72 1.17
CA LYS A 13 6.52 -9.59 2.04
C LYS A 13 5.56 -9.56 3.23
N THR A 14 6.10 -9.33 4.42
CA THR A 14 5.33 -9.23 5.67
C THR A 14 5.59 -7.89 6.32
N ILE A 15 4.53 -7.21 6.73
CA ILE A 15 4.54 -6.01 7.56
C ILE A 15 3.79 -6.36 8.84
N SER A 16 4.47 -6.31 9.97
CA SER A 16 3.86 -6.55 11.27
C SER A 16 2.96 -5.38 11.68
N TRP A 17 1.95 -5.66 12.51
CA TRP A 17 1.03 -4.64 13.00
C TRP A 17 1.74 -3.53 13.77
N ASN A 18 2.80 -3.87 14.52
CA ASN A 18 3.58 -2.91 15.29
C ASN A 18 4.41 -1.94 14.43
N GLU A 19 4.61 -2.23 13.15
CA GLU A 19 5.33 -1.37 12.20
C GLU A 19 4.41 -0.33 11.56
N ILE A 20 3.10 -0.55 11.59
CA ILE A 20 2.10 0.31 10.98
C ILE A 20 1.78 1.46 11.94
N SER A 21 1.90 2.70 11.46
CA SER A 21 1.47 3.90 12.18
C SER A 21 0.03 4.26 11.81
N LYS A 22 -0.31 4.23 10.52
CA LYS A 22 -1.67 4.50 10.03
C LYS A 22 -2.00 3.61 8.85
N ALA A 23 -3.26 3.22 8.73
CA ALA A 23 -3.79 2.53 7.56
C ALA A 23 -5.15 3.13 7.18
N GLY A 24 -5.42 3.25 5.88
CA GLY A 24 -6.69 3.79 5.39
C GLY A 24 -6.92 3.49 3.91
N VAL A 25 -8.18 3.51 3.49
CA VAL A 25 -8.52 3.46 2.06
C VAL A 25 -8.52 4.88 1.50
N ARG A 26 -7.90 5.06 0.33
CA ARG A 26 -7.92 6.32 -0.40
C ARG A 26 -8.13 6.09 -1.89
N THR A 27 -8.58 7.13 -2.57
CA THR A 27 -8.39 7.26 -4.01
C THR A 27 -7.01 7.89 -4.26
N TYR A 28 -6.32 7.45 -5.29
CA TYR A 28 -4.99 7.92 -5.70
C TYR A 28 -4.95 8.11 -7.22
N LEU A 29 -3.98 8.85 -7.72
CA LEU A 29 -3.80 9.13 -9.15
C LEU A 29 -2.61 8.31 -9.68
N PRO A 30 -2.84 7.15 -10.34
CA PRO A 30 -1.77 6.22 -10.69
C PRO A 30 -0.67 6.85 -11.55
N ILE A 31 -1.05 7.68 -12.52
CA ILE A 31 -0.13 8.30 -13.48
C ILE A 31 0.69 9.41 -12.82
N SER A 32 0.06 10.36 -12.13
CA SER A 32 0.75 11.54 -11.59
C SER A 32 1.48 11.27 -10.26
N GLU A 33 1.00 10.31 -9.44
CA GLU A 33 1.64 9.93 -8.18
C GLU A 33 2.73 8.88 -8.37
N PHE A 34 2.48 7.85 -9.19
CA PHE A 34 3.35 6.66 -9.27
C PHE A 34 3.92 6.38 -10.66
N GLY A 35 3.57 7.16 -11.69
CA GLY A 35 4.02 6.92 -13.06
C GLY A 35 3.39 5.69 -13.71
N GLY A 36 2.18 5.31 -13.27
CA GLY A 36 1.40 4.18 -13.77
C GLY A 36 1.16 3.09 -12.72
N TRP A 37 0.83 1.89 -13.20
CA TRP A 37 0.54 0.72 -12.37
C TRP A 37 1.72 -0.25 -12.31
N GLY A 38 1.69 -1.20 -11.37
CA GLY A 38 2.70 -2.23 -11.15
C GLY A 38 3.40 -2.08 -9.80
N LEU A 39 4.64 -2.56 -9.74
CA LEU A 39 5.53 -2.35 -8.60
C LEU A 39 6.23 -1.00 -8.76
N ARG A 40 5.82 -0.01 -7.96
CA ARG A 40 6.31 1.37 -8.03
C ARG A 40 7.02 1.76 -6.73
N GLY A 41 8.10 2.51 -6.86
CA GLY A 41 8.99 2.90 -5.77
C GLY A 41 10.45 2.54 -6.06
N GLY A 42 11.38 3.15 -5.32
CA GLY A 42 12.82 3.01 -5.54
C GLY A 42 13.43 4.12 -6.39
N PHE A 43 14.73 3.98 -6.72
CA PHE A 43 15.61 5.03 -7.24
C PHE A 43 15.11 5.75 -8.52
N PHE A 44 14.25 5.10 -9.31
CA PHE A 44 13.70 5.63 -10.57
C PHE A 44 12.42 6.47 -10.38
N PHE A 45 11.73 6.35 -9.25
CA PHE A 45 10.49 7.07 -8.93
C PHE A 45 10.67 7.83 -7.61
N ASN A 46 11.65 8.74 -7.60
CA ASN A 46 12.15 9.48 -6.43
C ASN A 46 11.20 10.60 -5.93
N LYS A 47 9.92 10.27 -5.66
CA LYS A 47 9.06 11.13 -4.82
C LYS A 47 9.05 10.70 -3.34
N GLY A 48 10.16 10.10 -2.87
CA GLY A 48 10.40 9.83 -1.45
C GLY A 48 10.24 8.36 -1.02
N LYS A 49 9.95 8.15 0.27
CA LYS A 49 9.78 6.82 0.90
C LYS A 49 8.44 6.14 0.56
N GLU A 50 7.83 6.48 -0.58
CA GLU A 50 6.48 6.07 -0.96
C GLU A 50 6.53 5.04 -2.09
N LYS A 51 5.92 3.88 -1.85
CA LYS A 51 5.89 2.72 -2.75
C LYS A 51 4.44 2.39 -3.07
N ALA A 52 4.18 1.82 -4.25
CA ALA A 52 2.88 1.28 -4.61
C ALA A 52 3.00 -0.11 -5.23
N VAL A 53 2.01 -0.95 -4.92
CA VAL A 53 1.80 -2.27 -5.49
C VAL A 53 0.37 -2.31 -5.98
N ASN A 54 0.17 -2.12 -7.28
CA ASN A 54 -1.16 -2.09 -7.88
C ASN A 54 -1.15 -2.76 -9.26
N VAL A 55 -2.33 -3.17 -9.73
CA VAL A 55 -2.51 -3.77 -11.06
C VAL A 55 -3.34 -2.84 -11.95
N SER A 56 -4.38 -2.24 -11.40
CA SER A 56 -5.30 -1.34 -12.12
C SER A 56 -6.07 -0.46 -11.13
N GLY A 57 -6.89 0.45 -11.67
CA GLY A 57 -7.76 1.32 -10.90
C GLY A 57 -7.05 2.44 -10.14
N ASP A 58 -7.80 3.13 -9.31
CA ASP A 58 -7.41 4.36 -8.60
C ASP A 58 -7.74 4.30 -7.10
N ILE A 59 -8.10 3.11 -6.58
CA ILE A 59 -8.42 2.90 -5.17
C ILE A 59 -7.36 2.00 -4.52
N GLY A 60 -6.90 2.39 -3.34
CA GLY A 60 -5.84 1.67 -2.64
C GLY A 60 -5.93 1.75 -1.12
N ILE A 61 -5.36 0.74 -0.47
CA ILE A 61 -5.06 0.74 0.95
C ILE A 61 -3.70 1.43 1.12
N GLN A 62 -3.71 2.62 1.72
CA GLN A 62 -2.51 3.33 2.11
C GLN A 62 -2.07 2.86 3.50
N LEU A 63 -0.83 2.40 3.59
CA LEU A 63 -0.10 2.20 4.83
C LEU A 63 0.91 3.33 5.01
N ILE A 64 1.01 3.82 6.24
CA ILE A 64 2.08 4.68 6.72
C ILE A 64 2.78 3.90 7.83
N LEU A 65 4.06 3.61 7.64
CA LEU A 65 4.89 2.87 8.59
C LEU A 65 5.57 3.83 9.57
N LYS A 66 5.92 3.33 10.75
CA LYS A 66 6.56 4.12 11.82
C LYS A 66 7.92 4.69 11.41
N ASN A 67 8.63 4.05 10.48
CA ASN A 67 9.90 4.53 9.93
C ASN A 67 9.73 5.65 8.85
N GLY A 68 8.50 6.09 8.61
CA GLY A 68 8.14 7.11 7.62
C GLY A 68 8.00 6.57 6.19
N GLU A 69 8.18 5.27 5.97
CA GLU A 69 7.84 4.66 4.69
C GLU A 69 6.33 4.58 4.49
N LYS A 70 5.92 4.67 3.23
CA LYS A 70 4.53 4.58 2.82
C LYS A 70 4.39 3.49 1.77
N LEU A 71 3.35 2.66 1.90
CA LEU A 71 3.03 1.63 0.93
C LEU A 71 1.56 1.74 0.55
N LEU A 72 1.29 1.89 -0.73
CA LEU A 72 -0.05 1.81 -1.29
C LEU A 72 -0.26 0.43 -1.92
N ILE A 73 -1.33 -0.27 -1.53
CA ILE A 73 -1.75 -1.51 -2.19
C ILE A 73 -3.06 -1.27 -2.92
N GLY A 74 -3.07 -1.44 -4.25
CA GLY A 74 -4.26 -1.26 -5.08
C GLY A 74 -5.36 -2.26 -4.76
N THR A 75 -6.63 -1.83 -4.83
CA THR A 75 -7.80 -2.69 -4.63
C THR A 75 -9.00 -2.16 -5.42
N GLN A 76 -9.80 -3.06 -5.98
CA GLN A 76 -11.09 -2.71 -6.59
C GLN A 76 -12.26 -2.82 -5.59
N LYS A 77 -11.98 -3.22 -4.34
CA LYS A 77 -12.96 -3.48 -3.27
C LYS A 77 -12.89 -2.43 -2.18
N LYS A 78 -13.31 -1.20 -2.51
CA LYS A 78 -13.17 -0.02 -1.63
C LYS A 78 -13.84 -0.21 -0.28
N GLN A 79 -15.09 -0.68 -0.30
CA GLN A 79 -15.92 -0.77 0.90
C GLN A 79 -15.39 -1.88 1.80
N GLU A 80 -15.13 -3.06 1.26
CA GLU A 80 -14.63 -4.21 1.99
C GLU A 80 -13.26 -3.91 2.62
N ALA A 81 -12.37 -3.24 1.89
CA ALA A 81 -11.10 -2.78 2.43
C ALA A 81 -11.30 -1.83 3.63
N ALA A 82 -12.24 -0.89 3.53
CA ALA A 82 -12.55 0.03 4.62
C ALA A 82 -13.13 -0.70 5.84
N HIS A 83 -14.02 -1.67 5.63
CA HIS A 83 -14.59 -2.51 6.69
C HIS A 83 -13.50 -3.31 7.43
N VAL A 84 -12.61 -3.98 6.70
CA VAL A 84 -11.51 -4.74 7.31
C VAL A 84 -10.59 -3.83 8.12
N LEU A 85 -10.20 -2.67 7.59
CA LEU A 85 -9.36 -1.72 8.33
C LEU A 85 -10.05 -1.20 9.60
N LYS A 86 -11.37 -1.00 9.57
CA LYS A 86 -12.15 -0.62 10.76
C LYS A 86 -12.12 -1.72 11.82
N THR A 87 -12.29 -2.99 11.42
CA THR A 87 -12.25 -4.14 12.33
C THR A 87 -10.91 -4.26 13.05
N TYR A 88 -9.80 -4.03 12.34
CA TYR A 88 -8.44 -4.18 12.91
C TYR A 88 -7.81 -2.88 13.39
N LYS A 89 -8.56 -1.78 13.49
CA LYS A 89 -8.04 -0.46 13.90
C LYS A 89 -7.27 -0.52 15.22
N ASN A 90 -7.76 -1.29 16.19
CA ASN A 90 -7.15 -1.40 17.52
C ASN A 90 -5.81 -2.16 17.54
N LYS A 91 -5.43 -2.85 16.45
CA LYS A 91 -4.12 -3.51 16.32
C LYS A 91 -3.02 -2.53 15.88
N ILE A 92 -3.40 -1.37 15.33
CA ILE A 92 -2.49 -0.31 14.91
C ILE A 92 -2.33 0.63 16.11
N VAL A 93 -1.17 0.57 16.76
CA VAL A 93 -0.83 1.31 17.99
C VAL A 93 0.34 2.23 17.73
#